data_AF-A0AB37XCV8-F1
#
_entry.id   AF-A0AB37XCV8-F1
#
_cell.length_a   1.000
_cell.length_b   1.000
_cell.length_c   1.000
_cell.angle_alpha   90.00
_cell.angle_beta   90.00
_cell.angle_gamma   90.00
#
_symmetry.space_group_name_H-M   'P 1'
#
loop_
_entity.id
_entity.type
_entity.pdbx_description
1 polymer ?
#
loop_
_entity_poly.entity_id
_entity_poly.type
_entity_poly.pdbx_seq_one_letter_code
_entity_poly.pdbx_strand_id
1 'polypeptide(L)'
;MARWKPLPEELDPQVREFAGQLRRLVDRSGLSIAAVSDRTGYSKTSWERYLNGRLLAPKRAIIALAEATGTNPVHLTTMWELAERAWSRSEMRHDMTMEAIRITQARAALGDFTPPQGIDLGHRAPKAGARAKVNGADGPGGRGGAPAGVREAPPIPSVPRQPGPPGAAVPPGPLPGGDASGGSGKGGKGKGRRLPLILGGAVAALALVAGGFFLLAPGDEPAPQPTAKPTKTAKKLPAGVKCAGADCTGEDPEAMGCAGEQAVTSATATVGPTVVEIRYSKTCEAAWARITQAAAGDEIAIDVGTEAQESAKVATTFDAYTAMLAVENPADAKACATLAAGTTGCTTPSTTPTP
;
A
#
# COMPACT_ATOMS: atom_id res chain seq x y z
N MET A 1 -6.35 13.30 -33.50
CA MET A 1 -6.15 13.94 -32.18
C MET A 1 -7.04 13.24 -31.16
N ALA A 2 -6.47 12.85 -30.03
CA ALA A 2 -7.23 12.16 -28.99
C ALA A 2 -8.15 13.16 -28.28
N ARG A 3 -9.42 12.77 -28.05
CA ARG A 3 -10.34 13.59 -27.26
C ARG A 3 -10.04 13.37 -25.78
N TRP A 4 -9.23 14.24 -25.19
CA TRP A 4 -8.86 14.14 -23.78
C TRP A 4 -10.00 14.56 -22.85
N LYS A 5 -10.15 13.84 -21.73
CA LYS A 5 -11.01 14.27 -20.62
C LYS A 5 -10.41 15.52 -19.94
N PRO A 6 -11.22 16.46 -19.40
CA PRO A 6 -10.69 17.52 -18.54
C PRO A 6 -9.84 16.94 -17.40
N LEU A 7 -8.75 17.64 -17.07
CA LEU A 7 -7.91 17.30 -15.91
C LEU A 7 -8.66 17.67 -14.61
N PRO A 8 -8.42 16.98 -13.48
CA PRO A 8 -9.04 17.31 -12.21
C PRO A 8 -8.77 18.77 -11.79
N GLU A 9 -9.79 19.44 -11.22
CA GLU A 9 -9.71 20.84 -10.81
C GLU A 9 -8.80 21.04 -9.59
N GLU A 10 -8.69 20.01 -8.76
CA GLU A 10 -7.87 19.97 -7.53
C GLU A 10 -6.40 19.64 -7.80
N LEU A 11 -6.06 19.30 -9.04
CA LEU A 11 -4.70 18.93 -9.43
C LEU A 11 -3.74 20.12 -9.29
N ASP A 12 -2.58 19.90 -8.66
CA ASP A 12 -1.54 20.93 -8.53
C ASP A 12 -1.17 21.51 -9.91
N PRO A 13 -1.02 22.84 -10.05
CA PRO A 13 -0.74 23.49 -11.33
C PRO A 13 0.48 22.92 -12.06
N GLN A 14 1.55 22.54 -11.35
CA GLN A 14 2.75 21.99 -11.96
C GLN A 14 2.49 20.59 -12.56
N VAL A 15 1.71 19.77 -11.86
CA VAL A 15 1.32 18.44 -12.34
C VAL A 15 0.35 18.56 -13.51
N ARG A 16 -0.58 19.52 -13.46
CA ARG A 16 -1.51 19.82 -14.55
C ARG A 16 -0.77 20.22 -15.82
N GLU A 17 0.22 21.11 -15.71
CA GLU A 17 1.03 21.53 -16.85
C GLU A 17 1.81 20.35 -17.44
N PHE A 18 2.42 19.54 -16.58
CA PHE A 18 3.13 18.33 -17.02
C PHE A 18 2.21 17.35 -17.77
N ALA A 19 1.03 17.03 -17.21
CA ALA A 19 0.05 16.18 -17.89
C ALA A 19 -0.41 16.78 -19.24
N GLY A 20 -0.56 18.11 -19.30
CA GLY A 20 -0.83 18.84 -20.54
C GLY A 20 0.27 18.68 -21.59
N GLN A 21 1.54 18.74 -21.19
CA GLN A 21 2.68 18.53 -22.08
C GLN A 21 2.74 17.10 -22.61
N LEU A 22 2.46 16.08 -21.77
CA LEU A 22 2.38 14.69 -22.23
C LEU A 22 1.27 14.50 -23.27
N ARG A 23 0.09 15.08 -23.05
CA ARG A 23 -1.02 15.04 -24.02
C ARG A 23 -0.64 15.67 -25.35
N ARG A 24 -0.01 16.86 -25.31
CA ARG A 24 0.50 17.54 -26.52
C ARG A 24 1.53 16.70 -27.26
N LEU A 25 2.39 16.01 -26.53
CA LEU A 25 3.39 15.11 -27.10
C LEU A 25 2.74 13.95 -27.86
N VAL A 26 1.76 13.30 -27.23
CA VAL A 26 1.00 12.21 -27.86
C VAL A 26 0.24 12.71 -29.08
N ASP A 27 -0.45 13.85 -29.00
CA ASP A 27 -1.19 14.41 -30.13
C ASP A 27 -0.29 14.75 -31.33
N ARG A 28 0.90 15.34 -31.09
CA ARG A 28 1.86 15.66 -32.16
C ARG A 28 2.51 14.41 -32.77
N SER A 29 2.67 13.35 -31.98
CA SER A 29 3.23 12.09 -32.47
C SER A 29 2.27 11.31 -33.38
N GLY A 30 0.97 11.66 -33.38
CA GLY A 30 -0.07 10.95 -34.12
C GLY A 30 -0.40 9.56 -33.55
N LEU A 31 0.22 9.16 -32.43
CA LEU A 31 -0.01 7.87 -31.80
C LEU A 31 -1.36 7.84 -31.10
N SER A 32 -2.06 6.72 -31.25
CA SER A 32 -3.20 6.40 -30.38
C SER A 32 -2.72 5.96 -29.00
N ILE A 33 -3.57 6.05 -27.98
CA ILE A 33 -3.23 5.55 -26.63
C ILE A 33 -2.84 4.05 -26.68
N ALA A 34 -3.51 3.26 -27.53
CA ALA A 34 -3.15 1.85 -27.74
C ALA A 34 -1.72 1.72 -28.31
N ALA A 35 -1.37 2.50 -29.33
CA ALA A 35 -0.01 2.48 -29.89
C ALA A 35 1.05 2.96 -28.88
N VAL A 36 0.73 3.94 -28.03
CA VAL A 36 1.60 4.36 -26.93
C VAL A 36 1.78 3.21 -25.93
N SER A 37 0.71 2.48 -25.62
CA SER A 37 0.76 1.32 -24.72
C SER A 37 1.68 0.23 -25.26
N ASP A 38 1.48 -0.15 -26.52
CA ASP A 38 2.25 -1.20 -27.18
C ASP A 38 3.75 -0.85 -27.28
N ARG A 39 4.08 0.41 -27.58
CA ARG A 39 5.47 0.87 -27.74
C ARG A 39 6.22 1.09 -26.44
N THR A 40 5.52 1.30 -25.34
CA THR A 40 6.13 1.63 -24.04
C THR A 40 6.08 0.49 -23.05
N GLY A 41 5.33 -0.58 -23.34
CA GLY A 41 5.17 -1.73 -22.45
C GLY A 41 4.24 -1.50 -21.26
N TYR A 42 3.47 -0.40 -21.24
CA TYR A 42 2.48 -0.12 -20.19
C TYR A 42 1.07 -0.37 -20.70
N SER A 43 0.17 -0.78 -19.81
CA SER A 43 -1.24 -0.94 -20.15
C SER A 43 -1.89 0.37 -20.57
N LYS A 44 -2.89 0.27 -21.45
CA LYS A 44 -3.76 1.37 -21.86
C LYS A 44 -4.38 2.09 -20.66
N THR A 45 -4.84 1.33 -19.67
CA THR A 45 -5.43 1.88 -18.45
C THR A 45 -4.43 2.68 -17.61
N SER A 46 -3.15 2.29 -17.59
CA SER A 46 -2.09 3.05 -16.94
C SER A 46 -1.88 4.39 -17.64
N TRP A 47 -1.71 4.37 -18.97
CA TRP A 47 -1.57 5.59 -19.77
C TRP A 47 -2.77 6.53 -19.66
N GLU A 48 -3.98 5.99 -19.62
CA GLU A 48 -5.19 6.79 -19.41
C GLU A 48 -5.17 7.48 -18.03
N ARG A 49 -4.72 6.80 -16.97
CA ARG A 49 -4.60 7.44 -15.65
C ARG A 49 -3.55 8.54 -15.65
N TYR A 50 -2.40 8.30 -16.28
CA TYR A 50 -1.29 9.25 -16.35
C TYR A 50 -1.66 10.49 -17.14
N LEU A 51 -2.16 10.31 -18.36
CA LEU A 51 -2.55 11.39 -19.25
C LEU A 51 -3.76 12.15 -18.68
N ASN A 52 -4.60 11.53 -17.85
CA ASN A 52 -5.69 12.23 -17.17
C ASN A 52 -5.31 12.87 -15.83
N GLY A 53 -4.02 12.87 -15.46
CA GLY A 53 -3.55 13.48 -14.21
C GLY A 53 -4.13 12.83 -12.96
N ARG A 54 -4.62 11.58 -13.06
CA ARG A 54 -5.11 10.79 -11.92
C ARG A 54 -4.00 10.07 -11.19
N LEU A 55 -2.86 9.90 -11.85
CA LEU A 55 -1.64 9.40 -11.24
C LEU A 55 -0.46 10.04 -11.97
N LEU A 56 0.58 10.43 -11.24
CA LEU A 56 1.81 10.86 -11.88
C LEU A 56 2.51 9.65 -12.51
N ALA A 57 2.76 9.71 -13.82
CA ALA A 57 3.50 8.64 -14.50
C ALA A 57 4.88 8.43 -13.87
N PRO A 58 5.34 7.18 -13.67
CA PRO A 58 6.69 6.93 -13.18
C PRO A 58 7.74 7.40 -14.19
N LYS A 59 8.91 7.84 -13.72
CA LYS A 59 10.01 8.36 -14.55
C LYS A 59 10.31 7.47 -15.77
N ARG A 60 10.32 6.15 -15.55
CA ARG A 60 10.62 5.17 -16.60
C ARG A 60 9.54 5.14 -17.72
N ALA A 61 8.27 5.41 -17.40
CA ALA A 61 7.21 5.56 -18.41
C ALA A 61 7.39 6.85 -19.22
N ILE A 62 7.87 7.92 -18.59
CA ILE A 62 8.18 9.18 -19.26
C ILE A 62 9.34 9.02 -20.25
N ILE A 63 10.39 8.30 -19.86
CA ILE A 63 11.51 7.96 -20.74
C ILE A 63 11.02 7.12 -21.93
N ALA A 64 10.24 6.07 -21.67
CA ALA A 64 9.67 5.24 -22.73
C ALA A 64 8.77 6.04 -23.69
N LEU A 65 8.00 7.01 -23.19
CA LEU A 65 7.21 7.90 -24.05
C LEU A 65 8.09 8.84 -24.87
N ALA A 66 9.16 9.38 -24.28
CA ALA A 66 10.12 10.21 -25.02
C ALA A 66 10.72 9.43 -26.18
N GLU A 67 11.16 8.19 -25.94
CA GLU A 67 11.68 7.29 -26.97
C GLU A 67 10.62 6.96 -28.03
N ALA A 68 9.41 6.56 -27.62
CA ALA A 68 8.32 6.20 -28.54
C ALA A 68 7.85 7.35 -29.44
N THR A 69 8.09 8.60 -29.02
CA THR A 69 7.71 9.82 -29.74
C THR A 69 8.89 10.54 -30.40
N GLY A 70 10.12 10.05 -30.23
CA GLY A 70 11.33 10.70 -30.73
C GLY A 70 11.67 12.03 -30.05
N THR A 71 11.20 12.23 -28.82
CA THR A 71 11.45 13.46 -28.03
C THR A 71 12.70 13.31 -27.20
N ASN A 72 13.46 14.40 -27.01
CA ASN A 72 14.62 14.40 -26.11
C ASN A 72 14.20 14.05 -24.65
N PRO A 73 14.70 12.94 -24.08
CA PRO A 73 14.30 12.49 -22.76
C PRO A 73 14.75 13.43 -21.64
N VAL A 74 15.85 14.17 -21.82
CA VAL A 74 16.42 15.06 -20.78
C VAL A 74 15.41 16.16 -20.42
N HIS A 75 14.89 16.88 -21.42
CA HIS A 75 13.95 17.98 -21.18
C HIS A 75 12.65 17.48 -20.52
N LEU A 76 12.13 16.35 -20.99
CA LEU A 76 10.90 15.78 -20.45
C LEU A 76 11.09 15.29 -19.01
N THR A 77 12.27 14.76 -18.69
CA THR A 77 12.63 14.31 -17.35
C THR A 77 12.81 15.47 -16.38
N THR A 78 13.46 16.57 -16.78
CA THR A 78 13.58 17.77 -15.92
C THR A 78 12.21 18.32 -15.54
N MET A 79 11.27 18.36 -16.48
CA MET A 79 9.90 18.79 -16.19
C MET A 79 9.16 17.80 -15.28
N TRP A 80 9.39 16.50 -15.46
CA TRP A 80 8.85 15.46 -14.59
C TRP A 80 9.31 15.63 -13.14
N GLU A 81 10.57 15.99 -12.89
CA GLU A 81 11.12 16.19 -11.54
C GLU A 81 10.48 17.38 -10.80
N LEU A 82 10.00 18.40 -11.52
CA LEU A 82 9.23 19.49 -10.92
C LEU A 82 7.81 19.03 -10.57
N ALA A 83 7.19 18.25 -11.46
CA ALA A 83 5.86 17.69 -11.24
C ALA A 83 5.86 16.65 -10.10
N GLU A 84 6.93 15.86 -9.95
CA GLU A 84 7.08 14.86 -8.90
C GLU A 84 7.17 15.50 -7.51
N ARG A 85 7.97 16.55 -7.34
CA ARG A 85 7.99 17.34 -6.10
C ARG A 85 6.64 17.97 -5.78
N ALA A 86 5.91 18.44 -6.78
CA ALA A 86 4.58 19.02 -6.61
C ALA A 86 3.52 17.96 -6.23
N TRP A 87 3.61 16.79 -6.85
CA TRP A 87 2.75 15.64 -6.56
C TRP A 87 2.98 15.13 -5.14
N SER A 88 4.23 14.92 -4.72
CA SER A 88 4.59 14.50 -3.36
C SER A 88 4.07 15.48 -2.29
N ARG A 89 4.23 16.79 -2.50
CA ARG A 89 3.65 17.82 -1.61
C ARG A 89 2.11 17.79 -1.56
N SER A 90 1.47 17.36 -2.64
CA SER A 90 0.00 17.31 -2.73
C SER A 90 -0.56 16.04 -2.08
N GLU A 91 0.07 14.90 -2.31
CA GLU A 91 -0.24 13.62 -1.64
C GLU A 91 -0.07 13.76 -0.12
N MET A 92 1.06 14.31 0.36
CA MET A 92 1.25 14.54 1.80
C MET A 92 0.15 15.43 2.40
N ARG A 93 -0.25 16.51 1.71
CA ARG A 93 -1.36 17.37 2.16
C ARG A 93 -2.68 16.62 2.17
N HIS A 94 -2.94 15.80 1.16
CA HIS A 94 -4.15 15.01 1.07
C HIS A 94 -4.21 13.97 2.20
N ASP A 95 -3.13 13.24 2.44
CA ASP A 95 -3.02 12.25 3.51
C ASP A 95 -3.21 12.88 4.89
N MET A 96 -2.55 14.01 5.16
CA MET A 96 -2.74 14.75 6.42
C MET A 96 -4.19 15.25 6.59
N THR A 97 -4.82 15.71 5.50
CA THR A 97 -6.23 16.18 5.54
C THR A 97 -7.18 15.02 5.78
N MET A 98 -6.97 13.89 5.11
CA MET A 98 -7.79 12.69 5.29
C MET A 98 -7.63 12.10 6.69
N GLU A 99 -6.43 12.10 7.24
CA GLU A 99 -6.18 11.66 8.61
C GLU A 99 -6.84 12.59 9.63
N ALA A 100 -6.76 13.91 9.45
CA ALA A 100 -7.48 14.87 10.29
C ALA A 100 -9.01 14.66 10.24
N ILE A 101 -9.56 14.34 9.07
CA ILE A 101 -10.98 14.00 8.91
C ILE A 101 -11.31 12.70 9.66
N ARG A 102 -10.50 11.64 9.52
CA ARG A 102 -10.70 10.38 10.26
C ARG A 102 -10.63 10.59 11.76
N ILE A 103 -9.66 11.33 12.26
CA ILE A 103 -9.52 11.65 13.70
C ILE A 103 -10.74 12.42 14.20
N THR A 104 -11.20 13.41 13.43
CA THR A 104 -12.41 14.19 13.79
C THR A 104 -13.65 13.31 13.82
N GLN A 105 -13.81 12.42 12.84
CA GLN A 105 -14.91 11.44 12.81
C GLN A 105 -14.82 10.43 13.96
N ALA A 106 -13.63 9.93 14.27
CA ALA A 106 -13.40 9.03 15.40
C ALA A 106 -13.70 9.70 16.74
N ARG A 107 -13.28 10.96 16.93
CA ARG A 107 -13.61 11.73 18.13
C ARG A 107 -15.11 11.99 18.26
N ALA A 108 -15.79 12.29 17.15
CA ALA A 108 -17.25 12.43 17.13
C ALA A 108 -17.95 11.10 17.49
N ALA A 109 -17.42 9.97 17.02
CA ALA A 109 -17.96 8.63 17.31
C ALA A 109 -17.71 8.18 18.76
N LEU A 110 -16.61 8.61 19.38
CA LEU A 110 -16.25 8.27 20.77
C LEU A 110 -17.00 9.11 21.82
N GLY A 111 -17.80 10.10 21.40
CA GLY A 111 -18.73 10.81 22.28
C GLY A 111 -18.05 11.69 23.32
N ASP A 112 -17.35 12.74 22.86
CA ASP A 112 -16.89 13.81 23.76
C ASP A 112 -17.85 15.00 23.72
N PHE A 113 -18.36 15.27 24.93
CA PHE A 113 -19.18 16.38 25.40
C PHE A 113 -19.09 17.70 24.61
N THR A 114 -20.26 18.24 24.27
CA THR A 114 -20.48 19.65 23.91
C THR A 114 -19.89 20.55 25.01
N PRO A 115 -19.10 21.60 24.69
CA PRO A 115 -18.76 22.59 25.70
C PRO A 115 -20.07 23.24 26.20
N PRO A 116 -20.24 23.45 27.52
CA PRO A 116 -21.45 24.06 28.03
C PRO A 116 -21.59 25.47 27.46
N GLN A 117 -22.75 25.70 26.84
CA GLN A 117 -23.22 27.04 26.54
C GLN A 117 -23.49 27.74 27.87
N GLY A 118 -22.89 28.92 28.08
CA GLY A 118 -23.25 29.80 29.19
C GLY A 118 -22.10 30.12 30.13
N ILE A 119 -21.24 31.06 29.71
CA ILE A 119 -20.70 32.06 30.63
C ILE A 119 -21.00 33.43 30.05
N ASP A 120 -22.01 34.08 30.62
CA ASP A 120 -22.32 35.49 30.41
C ASP A 120 -21.21 36.30 31.07
N LEU A 121 -20.20 36.68 30.29
CA LEU A 121 -19.20 37.66 30.69
C LEU A 121 -19.58 39.00 30.08
N GLY A 122 -20.52 39.68 30.74
CA GLY A 122 -20.90 41.05 30.47
C GLY A 122 -19.68 41.95 30.28
N HIS A 123 -19.38 42.29 29.03
CA HIS A 123 -18.41 43.31 28.67
C HIS A 123 -19.13 44.42 27.90
N ARG A 124 -19.32 45.51 28.63
CA ARG A 124 -19.87 46.79 28.19
C ARG A 124 -19.00 47.32 27.04
N ALA A 125 -19.52 47.25 25.82
CA ALA A 125 -18.89 47.88 24.67
C ALA A 125 -18.96 49.43 24.76
N PRO A 126 -17.92 50.16 24.31
CA PRO A 126 -17.88 51.62 24.39
C PRO A 126 -18.77 52.27 23.33
N LYS A 127 -19.39 53.39 23.71
CA LYS A 127 -20.17 54.25 22.81
C LYS A 127 -19.27 54.86 21.75
N ALA A 128 -19.55 54.59 20.48
CA ALA A 128 -19.02 55.34 19.35
C ALA A 128 -20.10 56.25 18.76
N GLY A 129 -19.77 57.55 18.70
CA GLY A 129 -19.90 58.35 17.48
C GLY A 129 -21.29 58.70 16.97
N ALA A 130 -21.64 59.96 17.21
CA ALA A 130 -22.60 60.81 16.50
C ALA A 130 -22.99 60.38 15.06
N ARG A 131 -24.30 60.41 14.79
CA ARG A 131 -24.84 60.71 13.45
C ARG A 131 -25.60 62.03 13.51
N ALA A 132 -25.28 62.92 12.58
CA ALA A 132 -26.09 64.09 12.23
C ALA A 132 -26.47 64.01 10.74
N LYS A 133 -27.69 64.53 10.46
CA LYS A 133 -28.41 64.68 9.18
C LYS A 133 -29.24 63.43 8.77
N VAL A 134 -30.59 63.37 8.82
CA VAL A 134 -31.75 64.26 8.57
C VAL A 134 -32.36 64.07 7.16
N ASN A 135 -33.62 63.60 7.16
CA ASN A 135 -34.73 63.63 6.17
C ASN A 135 -34.59 62.88 4.82
N GLY A 136 -35.57 62.17 4.25
CA GLY A 136 -36.97 61.87 4.60
C GLY A 136 -37.73 61.25 3.40
N ALA A 137 -38.99 60.82 3.62
CA ALA A 137 -40.03 60.33 2.68
C ALA A 137 -39.85 58.87 2.15
N ASP A 138 -40.82 57.94 2.14
CA ASP A 138 -42.28 57.92 2.31
C ASP A 138 -42.77 56.62 3.01
N GLY A 139 -43.88 56.68 3.76
CA GLY A 139 -44.60 55.52 4.39
C GLY A 139 -45.75 54.97 3.52
N PRO A 140 -46.78 54.26 4.06
CA PRO A 140 -46.98 53.54 5.34
C PRO A 140 -47.02 51.99 5.10
N GLY A 141 -46.99 51.04 6.04
CA GLY A 141 -47.54 50.92 7.39
C GLY A 141 -48.73 49.93 7.40
N GLY A 142 -48.55 48.69 7.87
CA GLY A 142 -49.67 47.88 8.36
C GLY A 142 -49.58 46.35 8.37
N ARG A 143 -49.36 45.80 9.59
CA ARG A 143 -49.82 44.49 10.15
C ARG A 143 -49.12 43.23 9.59
N GLY A 144 -48.58 42.29 10.37
CA GLY A 144 -48.77 41.88 11.76
C GLY A 144 -48.99 40.36 11.77
N GLY A 145 -48.05 39.57 12.32
CA GLY A 145 -48.21 38.11 12.49
C GLY A 145 -46.88 37.33 12.59
N ALA A 146 -46.50 36.94 13.80
CA ALA A 146 -45.49 35.89 14.09
C ALA A 146 -46.15 34.48 14.02
N PRO A 147 -45.44 33.37 14.29
CA PRO A 147 -44.12 32.93 13.83
C PRO A 147 -44.23 31.62 12.99
N ALA A 148 -43.36 31.43 11.98
CA ALA A 148 -43.09 30.10 11.42
C ALA A 148 -41.94 29.50 12.26
N GLY A 149 -42.08 28.34 12.91
CA GLY A 149 -42.52 27.09 12.31
C GLY A 149 -41.27 26.41 11.75
N VAL A 150 -40.71 25.49 12.53
CA VAL A 150 -39.59 24.61 12.17
C VAL A 150 -39.83 24.06 10.76
N ARG A 151 -38.95 24.37 9.82
CA ARG A 151 -38.98 23.73 8.49
C ARG A 151 -38.21 22.42 8.58
N GLU A 152 -39.00 21.36 8.69
CA GLU A 152 -38.64 19.98 8.35
C GLU A 152 -37.85 19.92 7.04
N ALA A 153 -36.77 19.16 7.02
CA ALA A 153 -36.02 18.85 5.81
C ALA A 153 -36.91 18.06 4.82
N PRO A 154 -36.78 18.25 3.50
CA PRO A 154 -37.54 17.48 2.52
C PRO A 154 -37.16 15.99 2.60
N PRO A 155 -38.12 15.05 2.49
CA PRO A 155 -37.81 13.64 2.42
C PRO A 155 -37.04 13.33 1.13
N ILE A 156 -35.95 12.60 1.30
CA ILE A 156 -35.15 12.01 0.22
C ILE A 156 -36.08 11.06 -0.56
N PRO A 157 -36.22 11.19 -1.90
CA PRO A 157 -36.99 10.21 -2.67
C PRO A 157 -36.29 8.85 -2.63
N SER A 158 -37.00 7.83 -2.14
CA SER A 158 -36.60 6.43 -2.21
C SER A 158 -36.45 6.01 -3.67
N VAL A 159 -35.23 5.68 -4.08
CA VAL A 159 -34.95 5.12 -5.41
C VAL A 159 -35.55 3.71 -5.48
N PRO A 160 -36.41 3.38 -6.45
CA PRO A 160 -36.89 2.02 -6.64
C PRO A 160 -35.73 1.09 -7.00
N ARG A 161 -35.57 0.01 -6.22
CA ARG A 161 -34.64 -1.09 -6.53
C ARG A 161 -35.06 -1.72 -7.85
N GLN A 162 -34.24 -1.58 -8.90
CA GLN A 162 -34.48 -2.29 -10.14
C GLN A 162 -34.30 -3.81 -9.94
N PRO A 163 -35.23 -4.65 -10.43
CA PRO A 163 -35.04 -6.09 -10.53
C PRO A 163 -33.88 -6.39 -11.48
N GLY A 164 -32.95 -7.24 -11.07
CA GLY A 164 -31.89 -7.75 -11.93
C GLY A 164 -32.47 -8.60 -13.08
N PRO A 165 -31.77 -8.69 -14.22
CA PRO A 165 -32.22 -9.49 -15.35
C PRO A 165 -32.23 -11.00 -15.00
N PRO A 166 -33.20 -11.78 -15.51
CA PRO A 166 -33.29 -13.21 -15.29
C PRO A 166 -32.11 -13.95 -15.96
N GLY A 167 -31.67 -15.02 -15.30
CA GLY A 167 -30.49 -15.80 -15.65
C GLY A 167 -30.47 -16.29 -17.10
N ALA A 168 -29.32 -16.09 -17.74
CA ALA A 168 -28.95 -16.79 -18.96
C ALA A 168 -28.11 -18.02 -18.61
N ALA A 169 -28.47 -19.14 -19.22
CA ALA A 169 -27.93 -20.46 -19.01
C ALA A 169 -26.43 -20.56 -19.32
N VAL A 170 -25.75 -21.33 -18.47
CA VAL A 170 -24.39 -21.81 -18.66
C VAL A 170 -24.36 -22.78 -19.86
N PRO A 171 -23.48 -22.62 -20.86
CA PRO A 171 -23.30 -23.62 -21.90
C PRO A 171 -22.55 -24.84 -21.33
N PRO A 172 -22.95 -26.09 -21.66
CA PRO A 172 -22.24 -27.29 -21.24
C PRO A 172 -20.89 -27.40 -21.95
N GLY A 173 -19.86 -27.81 -21.21
CA GLY A 173 -18.50 -28.04 -21.71
C GLY A 173 -18.40 -29.23 -22.69
N PRO A 174 -17.28 -29.34 -23.43
CA PRO A 174 -17.13 -30.34 -24.47
C PRO A 174 -17.01 -31.77 -23.91
N LEU A 175 -17.76 -32.68 -24.52
CA LEU A 175 -17.66 -34.13 -24.35
C LEU A 175 -16.31 -34.64 -24.89
N PRO A 176 -15.71 -35.67 -24.27
CA PRO A 176 -14.59 -36.40 -24.87
C PRO A 176 -15.11 -37.27 -26.02
N GLY A 177 -14.63 -36.99 -27.23
CA GLY A 177 -14.87 -37.79 -28.40
C GLY A 177 -14.16 -39.14 -28.31
N GLY A 178 -14.90 -40.21 -28.55
CA GLY A 178 -14.36 -41.45 -29.08
C GLY A 178 -14.83 -41.59 -30.51
N ASP A 179 -13.90 -41.84 -31.42
CA ASP A 179 -14.10 -42.77 -32.53
C ASP A 179 -12.75 -43.30 -33.00
N ALA A 180 -12.78 -44.59 -33.35
CA ALA A 180 -11.66 -45.45 -33.65
C ALA A 180 -11.05 -45.19 -35.04
N SER A 181 -9.75 -45.44 -35.18
CA SER A 181 -9.22 -46.41 -36.17
C SER A 181 -7.70 -46.56 -36.05
N GLY A 182 -7.22 -47.81 -36.03
CA GLY A 182 -5.90 -48.15 -36.61
C GLY A 182 -4.85 -48.79 -35.70
N GLY A 183 -4.85 -50.12 -35.63
CA GLY A 183 -3.63 -50.88 -35.93
C GLY A 183 -2.81 -51.53 -34.80
N SER A 184 -3.00 -52.85 -34.65
CA SER A 184 -1.98 -53.89 -34.42
C SER A 184 -1.16 -53.91 -33.12
N GLY A 185 -1.40 -54.93 -32.29
CA GLY A 185 -0.48 -55.33 -31.22
C GLY A 185 -0.93 -56.57 -30.43
N LYS A 186 -0.47 -57.75 -30.88
CA LYS A 186 -0.63 -59.10 -30.31
C LYS A 186 -0.53 -59.22 -28.77
N GLY A 187 -1.49 -59.96 -28.20
CA GLY A 187 -1.24 -61.24 -27.50
C GLY A 187 -0.89 -61.22 -26.01
N GLY A 188 -1.57 -62.09 -25.23
CA GLY A 188 -1.04 -62.56 -23.94
C GLY A 188 -2.09 -63.03 -22.94
N LYS A 189 -2.25 -64.35 -22.81
CA LYS A 189 -3.09 -65.06 -21.82
C LYS A 189 -2.45 -65.08 -20.42
N GLY A 190 -3.27 -65.26 -19.37
CA GLY A 190 -2.83 -65.84 -18.07
C GLY A 190 -3.57 -65.26 -16.87
N LYS A 191 -4.71 -65.81 -16.43
CA LYS A 191 -4.88 -66.96 -15.52
C LYS A 191 -4.38 -66.73 -14.07
N GLY A 192 -5.31 -66.32 -13.20
CA GLY A 192 -5.59 -67.03 -11.95
C GLY A 192 -5.01 -66.54 -10.62
N ARG A 193 -5.93 -66.53 -9.63
CA ARG A 193 -5.82 -66.95 -8.20
C ARG A 193 -5.83 -65.86 -7.10
N ARG A 194 -6.98 -65.88 -6.40
CA ARG A 194 -7.21 -65.99 -4.92
C ARG A 194 -7.35 -64.69 -4.11
N LEU A 195 -8.61 -64.39 -3.77
CA LEU A 195 -9.08 -63.78 -2.49
C LEU A 195 -8.58 -64.66 -1.29
N PRO A 196 -8.51 -64.18 -0.01
CA PRO A 196 -9.49 -63.26 0.55
C PRO A 196 -9.14 -62.23 1.65
N LEU A 197 -10.10 -61.30 1.79
CA LEU A 197 -10.57 -60.56 2.98
C LEU A 197 -9.98 -60.95 4.34
N ILE A 198 -9.46 -59.95 5.09
CA ILE A 198 -9.66 -59.79 6.54
C ILE A 198 -9.84 -58.29 6.86
N LEU A 199 -10.79 -58.06 7.77
CA LEU A 199 -11.33 -56.82 8.34
C LEU A 199 -10.38 -56.09 9.32
N GLY A 200 -10.64 -54.79 9.52
CA GLY A 200 -10.25 -54.00 10.70
C GLY A 200 -9.18 -52.94 10.38
N GLY A 201 -9.27 -51.67 10.77
CA GLY A 201 -10.11 -50.96 11.70
C GLY A 201 -9.34 -49.72 12.18
N ALA A 202 -10.06 -48.72 12.68
CA ALA A 202 -9.58 -47.55 13.44
C ALA A 202 -9.05 -46.33 12.66
N VAL A 203 -9.99 -45.39 12.48
CA VAL A 203 -9.81 -43.94 12.44
C VAL A 203 -9.28 -43.47 13.80
N ALA A 204 -8.22 -42.66 13.83
CA ALA A 204 -7.79 -41.96 15.04
C ALA A 204 -7.86 -40.44 14.80
N ALA A 205 -9.01 -39.88 15.16
CA ALA A 205 -9.17 -38.48 15.51
C ALA A 205 -8.73 -38.30 16.97
N LEU A 206 -7.81 -37.37 17.24
CA LEU A 206 -7.37 -37.05 18.59
C LEU A 206 -7.81 -35.62 18.91
N ALA A 207 -8.86 -35.52 19.72
CA ALA A 207 -9.31 -34.28 20.33
C ALA A 207 -9.70 -34.53 21.79
N LEU A 208 -9.19 -33.63 22.64
CA LEU A 208 -9.57 -33.29 24.02
C LEU A 208 -9.23 -34.29 25.13
N VAL A 209 -8.61 -33.80 26.22
CA VAL A 209 -9.33 -33.35 27.43
C VAL A 209 -8.32 -32.93 28.51
N ALA A 210 -8.54 -31.72 29.04
CA ALA A 210 -8.02 -31.26 30.31
C ALA A 210 -8.77 -31.88 31.48
N GLY A 211 -8.09 -32.21 32.58
CA GLY A 211 -8.76 -32.61 33.82
C GLY A 211 -7.75 -32.99 34.89
N GLY A 212 -7.58 -32.11 35.87
CA GLY A 212 -6.63 -32.27 36.97
C GLY A 212 -7.02 -33.35 37.97
N PHE A 213 -6.00 -33.83 38.69
CA PHE A 213 -6.16 -34.57 39.93
C PHE A 213 -5.49 -33.77 41.04
N PHE A 214 -6.31 -33.24 41.94
CA PHE A 214 -5.94 -32.65 43.21
C PHE A 214 -5.87 -33.78 44.25
N LEU A 215 -4.86 -33.81 45.14
CA LEU A 215 -4.99 -34.07 46.59
C LEU A 215 -3.62 -34.28 47.31
N LEU A 216 -3.48 -33.52 48.41
CA LEU A 216 -2.68 -33.67 49.66
C LEU A 216 -1.17 -33.26 49.73
N ALA A 217 -0.94 -32.29 50.62
CA ALA A 217 0.26 -31.54 51.03
C ALA A 217 1.18 -32.32 52.04
N PRO A 218 2.23 -31.75 52.70
CA PRO A 218 2.81 -30.40 52.67
C PRO A 218 4.36 -30.33 52.58
N GLY A 219 4.88 -29.15 52.22
CA GLY A 219 6.32 -28.87 52.31
C GLY A 219 6.57 -27.37 52.18
N ASP A 220 6.84 -26.74 53.31
CA ASP A 220 7.32 -25.35 53.42
C ASP A 220 8.63 -25.15 52.64
N GLU A 221 8.59 -24.46 51.50
CA GLU A 221 9.77 -23.81 50.90
C GLU A 221 9.36 -22.47 50.24
N PRO A 222 10.22 -21.43 50.32
CA PRO A 222 9.81 -20.04 50.22
C PRO A 222 9.46 -19.60 48.80
N ALA A 223 8.54 -18.64 48.72
CA ALA A 223 8.06 -18.04 47.47
C ALA A 223 9.22 -17.60 46.56
N PRO A 224 9.20 -17.94 45.26
CA PRO A 224 10.13 -17.35 44.30
C PRO A 224 9.86 -15.84 44.25
N GLN A 225 10.86 -15.06 44.65
CA GLN A 225 10.87 -13.62 44.44
C GLN A 225 10.64 -13.37 42.93
N PRO A 226 9.77 -12.41 42.56
CA PRO A 226 9.67 -12.00 41.17
C PRO A 226 11.05 -11.47 40.76
N THR A 227 11.79 -12.27 40.00
CA THR A 227 12.99 -11.84 39.30
C THR A 227 12.59 -10.62 38.48
N ALA A 228 13.10 -9.46 38.88
CA ALA A 228 12.92 -8.22 38.17
C ALA A 228 13.24 -8.48 36.69
N LYS A 229 12.25 -8.22 35.83
CA LYS A 229 12.46 -8.18 34.37
C LYS A 229 13.69 -7.31 34.12
N PRO A 230 14.64 -7.71 33.26
CA PRO A 230 15.77 -6.86 32.94
C PRO A 230 15.21 -5.56 32.37
N THR A 231 15.41 -4.47 33.09
CA THR A 231 15.12 -3.12 32.64
C THR A 231 16.06 -2.85 31.46
N LYS A 232 15.58 -3.08 30.24
CA LYS A 232 16.30 -2.67 29.02
C LYS A 232 16.52 -1.17 29.14
N THR A 233 17.78 -0.74 29.19
CA THR A 233 18.15 0.68 29.05
C THR A 233 17.60 1.15 27.71
N ALA A 234 16.52 1.94 27.74
CA ALA A 234 15.94 2.50 26.53
C ALA A 234 16.97 3.45 25.90
N LYS A 235 17.58 3.01 24.80
CA LYS A 235 18.49 3.83 23.99
C LYS A 235 17.71 5.07 23.56
N LYS A 236 18.31 6.26 23.71
CA LYS A 236 17.65 7.50 23.27
C LYS A 236 17.64 7.52 21.74
N LEU A 237 16.48 7.25 21.15
CA LEU A 237 16.31 7.22 19.69
C LEU A 237 16.19 8.63 19.12
N PRO A 238 16.74 8.89 17.91
CA PRO A 238 16.48 10.13 17.18
C PRO A 238 14.99 10.32 16.88
N ALA A 239 14.59 11.57 16.60
CA ALA A 239 13.22 11.88 16.25
C ALA A 239 12.79 11.08 15.00
N GLY A 240 11.64 10.41 15.09
CA GLY A 240 11.06 9.61 14.00
C GLY A 240 11.45 8.12 14.02
N VAL A 241 12.48 7.73 14.76
CA VAL A 241 12.87 6.31 14.91
C VAL A 241 12.13 5.68 16.08
N LYS A 242 11.47 4.53 15.85
CA LYS A 242 10.56 3.90 16.81
C LYS A 242 11.08 2.60 17.43
N CYS A 243 12.10 1.98 16.84
CA CYS A 243 12.69 0.73 17.32
C CYS A 243 14.23 0.78 17.24
N ALA A 244 14.92 -0.12 17.96
CA ALA A 244 16.33 -0.41 17.75
C ALA A 244 16.68 -1.85 18.14
N GLY A 245 17.67 -2.41 17.46
CA GLY A 245 18.17 -3.76 17.66
C GLY A 245 17.06 -4.80 17.46
N ALA A 246 16.99 -5.77 18.37
CA ALA A 246 16.03 -6.87 18.32
C ALA A 246 14.56 -6.42 18.28
N ASP A 247 14.24 -5.22 18.79
CA ASP A 247 12.87 -4.70 18.78
C ASP A 247 12.44 -4.20 17.38
N CYS A 248 13.35 -4.16 16.40
CA CYS A 248 13.05 -3.87 14.99
C CYS A 248 12.81 -5.12 14.14
N THR A 249 13.12 -6.33 14.64
CA THR A 249 13.00 -7.54 13.83
C THR A 249 11.54 -7.82 13.45
N GLY A 250 11.27 -8.05 12.18
CA GLY A 250 9.93 -8.28 11.63
C GLY A 250 9.12 -7.01 11.38
N GLU A 251 9.64 -5.84 11.73
CA GLU A 251 8.98 -4.56 11.52
C GLU A 251 9.34 -3.94 10.16
N ASP A 252 8.44 -3.09 9.65
CA ASP A 252 8.63 -2.35 8.40
C ASP A 252 9.65 -1.20 8.59
N PRO A 253 10.72 -1.12 7.78
CA PRO A 253 11.78 -0.12 7.93
C PRO A 253 11.32 1.33 7.71
N GLU A 254 10.30 1.58 6.89
CA GLU A 254 9.77 2.93 6.66
C GLU A 254 8.86 3.36 7.83
N ALA A 255 7.97 2.47 8.28
CA ALA A 255 7.07 2.70 9.39
C ALA A 255 7.80 2.98 10.71
N MET A 256 8.97 2.36 10.89
CA MET A 256 9.84 2.55 12.06
C MET A 256 10.82 3.72 11.92
N GLY A 257 10.87 4.39 10.76
CA GLY A 257 11.75 5.53 10.51
C GLY A 257 13.22 5.14 10.28
N CYS A 258 13.50 3.89 9.95
CA CYS A 258 14.84 3.36 9.72
C CYS A 258 15.32 3.54 8.28
N ALA A 259 14.40 3.72 7.33
CA ALA A 259 14.68 3.90 5.90
C ALA A 259 15.11 5.34 5.52
N GLY A 260 15.21 5.59 4.20
CA GLY A 260 15.62 6.89 3.65
C GLY A 260 17.06 7.25 4.05
N GLU A 261 17.25 8.49 4.53
CA GLU A 261 18.54 9.03 4.98
C GLU A 261 19.12 8.30 6.22
N GLN A 262 18.30 7.52 6.93
CA GLN A 262 18.77 6.73 8.08
C GLN A 262 19.39 5.39 7.68
N ALA A 263 19.41 5.06 6.38
CA ALA A 263 19.96 3.82 5.88
C ALA A 263 20.96 4.01 4.73
N VAL A 264 21.98 3.16 4.75
CA VAL A 264 23.02 3.06 3.72
C VAL A 264 22.93 1.71 3.03
N THR A 265 23.45 1.61 1.81
CA THR A 265 23.54 0.33 1.10
C THR A 265 24.86 -0.33 1.46
N SER A 266 24.81 -1.49 2.14
CA SER A 266 26.01 -2.19 2.59
C SER A 266 26.53 -3.21 1.57
N ALA A 267 25.65 -3.77 0.74
CA ALA A 267 26.01 -4.69 -0.33
C ALA A 267 25.01 -4.60 -1.48
N THR A 268 25.47 -4.89 -2.70
CA THR A 268 24.65 -4.89 -3.91
C THR A 268 25.00 -6.09 -4.79
N ALA A 269 24.02 -6.63 -5.49
CA ALA A 269 24.19 -7.63 -6.54
C ALA A 269 23.19 -7.42 -7.68
N THR A 270 23.52 -7.95 -8.85
CA THR A 270 22.63 -7.96 -10.02
C THR A 270 22.29 -9.39 -10.37
N VAL A 271 21.00 -9.67 -10.52
CA VAL A 271 20.47 -10.99 -10.90
C VAL A 271 19.62 -10.78 -12.14
N GLY A 272 20.16 -11.13 -13.32
CA GLY A 272 19.52 -10.78 -14.59
C GLY A 272 19.37 -9.25 -14.74
N PRO A 273 18.16 -8.71 -14.99
CA PRO A 273 17.91 -7.26 -15.05
C PRO A 273 17.68 -6.62 -13.68
N THR A 274 17.58 -7.43 -12.63
CA THR A 274 17.13 -7.03 -11.30
C THR A 274 18.31 -6.65 -10.41
N VAL A 275 18.15 -5.59 -9.63
CA VAL A 275 19.16 -5.13 -8.67
C VAL A 275 18.71 -5.46 -7.25
N VAL A 276 19.60 -6.09 -6.49
CA VAL A 276 19.41 -6.53 -5.10
C VAL A 276 20.36 -5.75 -4.22
N GLU A 277 19.84 -5.13 -3.16
CA GLU A 277 20.60 -4.32 -2.22
C GLU A 277 20.33 -4.76 -0.79
N ILE A 278 21.36 -4.77 0.06
CA ILE A 278 21.20 -4.79 1.51
C ILE A 278 21.21 -3.35 2.00
N ARG A 279 20.12 -2.94 2.65
CA ARG A 279 19.97 -1.66 3.31
C ARG A 279 20.21 -1.85 4.79
N TYR A 280 21.00 -0.98 5.40
CA TYR A 280 21.35 -1.05 6.83
C TYR A 280 21.19 0.32 7.48
N SER A 281 20.55 0.35 8.65
CA SER A 281 20.47 1.53 9.50
C SER A 281 21.28 1.32 10.78
N LYS A 282 22.31 2.15 10.97
CA LYS A 282 23.11 2.16 12.20
C LYS A 282 22.29 2.61 13.41
N THR A 283 21.33 3.50 13.21
CA THR A 283 20.46 4.00 14.27
C THR A 283 19.55 2.89 14.79
N CYS A 284 18.97 2.11 13.88
CA CYS A 284 18.08 1.01 14.21
C CYS A 284 18.80 -0.31 14.48
N GLU A 285 20.11 -0.42 14.20
CA GLU A 285 20.88 -1.67 14.31
C GLU A 285 20.16 -2.84 13.61
N ALA A 286 19.70 -2.57 12.39
CA ALA A 286 18.90 -3.49 11.60
C ALA A 286 19.19 -3.36 10.10
N ALA A 287 19.05 -4.47 9.39
CA ALA A 287 19.18 -4.55 7.94
C ALA A 287 17.95 -5.19 7.30
N TRP A 288 17.72 -4.85 6.05
CA TRP A 288 16.68 -5.46 5.22
C TRP A 288 17.14 -5.48 3.76
N ALA A 289 16.55 -6.35 2.97
CA ALA A 289 16.88 -6.43 1.56
C ALA A 289 15.88 -5.61 0.73
N ARG A 290 16.38 -4.99 -0.33
CA ARG A 290 15.60 -4.24 -1.32
C ARG A 290 15.87 -4.81 -2.71
N ILE A 291 14.79 -4.99 -3.48
CA ILE A 291 14.86 -5.40 -4.87
C ILE A 291 14.30 -4.27 -5.74
N THR A 292 14.95 -3.99 -6.87
CA THR A 292 14.48 -3.01 -7.87
C THR A 292 14.67 -3.55 -9.28
N GLN A 293 13.93 -3.00 -10.24
CA GLN A 293 13.88 -3.48 -11.63
C GLN A 293 13.38 -4.93 -11.75
N ALA A 294 12.61 -5.40 -10.77
CA ALA A 294 12.09 -6.75 -10.71
C ALA A 294 10.78 -6.91 -11.49
N ALA A 295 10.49 -8.13 -11.93
CA ALA A 295 9.20 -8.51 -12.48
C ALA A 295 8.23 -8.94 -11.37
N ALA A 296 6.93 -8.88 -11.67
CA ALA A 296 5.90 -9.44 -10.80
C ALA A 296 6.16 -10.94 -10.57
N GLY A 297 6.17 -11.37 -9.31
CA GLY A 297 6.44 -12.75 -8.91
C GLY A 297 7.90 -13.04 -8.55
N ASP A 298 8.82 -12.11 -8.80
CA ASP A 298 10.18 -12.20 -8.24
C ASP A 298 10.12 -12.16 -6.70
N GLU A 299 11.06 -12.83 -6.05
CA GLU A 299 11.14 -12.90 -4.60
C GLU A 299 12.52 -12.46 -4.13
N ILE A 300 12.57 -11.70 -3.04
CA ILE A 300 13.79 -11.34 -2.34
C ILE A 300 13.73 -11.88 -0.92
N ALA A 301 14.87 -12.39 -0.45
CA ALA A 301 15.07 -12.83 0.91
C ALA A 301 16.33 -12.19 1.47
N ILE A 302 16.32 -11.95 2.78
CA ILE A 302 17.50 -11.61 3.56
C ILE A 302 17.68 -12.64 4.66
N ASP A 303 18.92 -13.09 4.84
CA ASP A 303 19.35 -13.93 5.94
C ASP A 303 20.43 -13.22 6.76
N VAL A 304 20.37 -13.40 8.09
CA VAL A 304 21.42 -13.00 9.03
C VAL A 304 21.85 -14.26 9.78
N GLY A 305 23.03 -14.78 9.44
CA GLY A 305 23.48 -16.08 9.95
C GLY A 305 22.59 -17.24 9.48
N THR A 306 22.25 -18.16 10.39
CA THR A 306 21.48 -19.38 10.06
C THR A 306 20.04 -19.41 10.58
N GLU A 307 19.64 -18.43 11.40
CA GLU A 307 18.38 -18.51 12.16
C GLU A 307 17.41 -17.36 11.89
N ALA A 308 17.91 -16.21 11.41
CA ALA A 308 17.08 -15.04 11.12
C ALA A 308 16.92 -14.88 9.61
N GLN A 309 15.69 -14.96 9.12
CA GLN A 309 15.36 -14.81 7.71
C GLN A 309 14.06 -14.03 7.54
N GLU A 310 14.04 -13.12 6.58
CA GLU A 310 12.83 -12.44 6.11
C GLU A 310 12.74 -12.53 4.58
N SER A 311 11.52 -12.55 4.04
CA SER A 311 11.32 -12.54 2.59
C SER A 311 10.13 -11.70 2.17
N ALA A 312 10.17 -11.21 0.93
CA ALA A 312 9.12 -10.44 0.32
C ALA A 312 8.99 -10.80 -1.16
N LYS A 313 7.75 -10.82 -1.66
CA LYS A 313 7.44 -11.02 -3.08
C LYS A 313 7.14 -9.70 -3.76
N VAL A 314 7.66 -9.53 -4.96
CA VAL A 314 7.38 -8.39 -5.82
C VAL A 314 5.98 -8.56 -6.39
N ALA A 315 5.09 -7.64 -6.04
CA ALA A 315 3.74 -7.59 -6.57
C ALA A 315 3.72 -6.93 -7.95
N THR A 316 3.37 -5.65 -8.04
CA THR A 316 3.21 -4.94 -9.34
C THR A 316 4.06 -3.68 -9.46
N THR A 317 4.85 -3.35 -8.44
CA THR A 317 5.57 -2.08 -8.31
C THR A 317 7.00 -2.08 -8.87
N PHE A 318 7.48 -3.23 -9.37
CA PHE A 318 8.86 -3.46 -9.87
C PHE A 318 9.96 -3.31 -8.80
N ASP A 319 9.55 -3.10 -7.55
CA ASP A 319 10.37 -3.07 -6.37
C ASP A 319 9.63 -3.73 -5.19
N ALA A 320 10.40 -4.18 -4.21
CA ALA A 320 9.92 -4.67 -2.93
C ALA A 320 11.06 -4.58 -1.92
N TYR A 321 10.73 -4.71 -0.65
CA TYR A 321 11.70 -4.84 0.42
C TYR A 321 11.19 -5.78 1.50
N THR A 322 12.10 -6.41 2.22
CA THR A 322 11.78 -7.31 3.33
C THR A 322 11.51 -6.51 4.61
N ALA A 323 10.88 -7.16 5.59
CA ALA A 323 10.94 -6.67 6.96
C ALA A 323 12.40 -6.62 7.46
N MET A 324 12.62 -5.87 8.54
CA MET A 324 13.93 -5.71 9.14
C MET A 324 14.37 -6.96 9.91
N LEU A 325 15.67 -7.23 9.90
CA LEU A 325 16.34 -8.15 10.81
C LEU A 325 17.36 -7.35 11.63
N ALA A 326 17.32 -7.51 12.94
CA ALA A 326 18.33 -6.93 13.83
C ALA A 326 19.71 -7.48 13.47
N VAL A 327 20.66 -6.56 13.25
CA VAL A 327 22.04 -6.91 12.92
C VAL A 327 22.98 -5.84 13.45
N GLU A 328 24.04 -6.27 14.16
CA GLU A 328 25.06 -5.35 14.64
C GLU A 328 26.01 -4.96 13.49
N ASN A 329 26.45 -5.94 12.70
CA ASN A 329 27.34 -5.75 11.58
C ASN A 329 26.65 -6.10 10.25
N PRO A 330 26.48 -5.14 9.32
CA PRO A 330 25.79 -5.40 8.06
C PRO A 330 26.49 -6.42 7.14
N ALA A 331 27.75 -6.77 7.41
CA ALA A 331 28.46 -7.83 6.68
C ALA A 331 27.95 -9.24 7.01
N ASP A 332 27.23 -9.40 8.12
CA ASP A 332 26.64 -10.68 8.53
C ASP A 332 25.31 -10.97 7.81
N ALA A 333 24.77 -9.96 7.13
CA ALA A 333 23.57 -10.07 6.34
C ALA A 333 23.90 -10.47 4.88
N LYS A 334 23.06 -11.32 4.32
CA LYS A 334 23.11 -11.72 2.92
C LYS A 334 21.71 -11.60 2.32
N ALA A 335 21.61 -10.99 1.14
CA ALA A 335 20.37 -10.92 0.39
C ALA A 335 20.45 -11.78 -0.86
N CYS A 336 19.39 -12.50 -1.15
CA CYS A 336 19.25 -13.32 -2.34
C CYS A 336 17.93 -12.96 -3.05
N ALA A 337 17.97 -12.84 -4.37
CA ALA A 337 16.77 -12.77 -5.18
C ALA A 337 16.61 -14.03 -6.01
N THR A 338 15.36 -14.50 -6.12
CA THR A 338 14.94 -15.55 -7.03
C THR A 338 13.92 -14.96 -7.99
N LEU A 339 14.31 -14.87 -9.25
CA LEU A 339 13.43 -14.36 -10.30
C LEU A 339 12.35 -15.40 -10.62
N ALA A 340 11.18 -14.96 -11.10
CA ALA A 340 10.10 -15.85 -11.53
C ALA A 340 10.53 -16.81 -12.65
N ALA A 341 11.56 -16.44 -13.42
CA ALA A 341 12.19 -17.28 -14.43
C ALA A 341 13.10 -18.40 -13.85
N GLY A 342 13.26 -18.48 -12.53
CA GLY A 342 14.06 -19.48 -11.81
C GLY A 342 15.54 -19.15 -11.64
N THR A 343 15.99 -17.97 -12.10
CA THR A 343 17.37 -17.52 -11.85
C THR A 343 17.50 -16.99 -10.42
N THR A 344 18.48 -17.48 -9.67
CA THR A 344 18.78 -17.01 -8.31
C THR A 344 20.17 -16.41 -8.26
N GLY A 345 20.32 -15.32 -7.50
CA GLY A 345 21.63 -14.73 -7.22
C GLY A 345 21.61 -13.97 -5.90
N CYS A 346 22.76 -13.83 -5.27
CA CYS A 346 22.90 -13.26 -3.95
C CYS A 346 23.98 -12.18 -3.90
N THR A 347 23.84 -11.28 -2.95
CA THR A 347 24.90 -10.35 -2.55
C THR A 347 26.07 -11.10 -1.95
N THR A 348 27.28 -10.70 -2.30
CA THR A 348 28.47 -11.06 -1.56
C THR A 348 28.60 -10.12 -0.35
N PRO A 349 28.94 -10.63 0.85
CA PRO A 349 29.15 -9.77 2.00
C PRO A 349 30.26 -8.78 1.69
N SER A 350 29.93 -7.49 1.65
CA SER A 350 30.94 -6.45 1.43
C SER A 350 31.68 -6.21 2.74
N THR A 351 32.99 -6.38 2.73
CA THR A 351 33.84 -6.04 3.89
C THR A 351 34.09 -4.53 4.00
N THR A 352 33.48 -3.70 3.14
CA THR A 352 33.67 -2.25 3.13
C THR A 352 32.36 -1.52 2.81
N PRO A 353 31.80 -0.72 3.73
CA PRO A 353 30.66 0.13 3.43
C PRO A 353 31.09 1.20 2.43
N THR A 354 30.42 1.26 1.27
CA THR A 354 30.60 2.37 0.32
C THR A 354 29.75 3.54 0.82
N PRO A 355 30.34 4.73 1.02
CA PRO A 355 29.66 5.88 1.64
C PRO A 355 28.54 6.47 0.78
#